data_AF-A0A6M1SQY6-F1
#
_entry.id   AF-A0A6M1SQY6-F1
#
_cell.length_a   1.000
_cell.length_b   1.000
_cell.length_c   1.000
_cell.angle_alpha   90.00
_cell.angle_beta   90.00
_cell.angle_gamma   90.00
#
_symmetry.space_group_name_H-M   'P 1'
#
loop_
_entity.id
_entity.type
_entity.pdbx_description
1 polymer ?
#
loop_
_entity_poly.entity_id
_entity_poly.type
_entity_poly.pdbx_seq_one_letter_code
_entity_poly.pdbx_strand_id
1 'polypeptide(L)'
;MNDNIDHVDDYFLEWSMGRLDDKKRQIVEHHLEMCEHCAKYYHTMQTIMEHPKTNQLPFLQKDPYLPARIKSKVESEQEEHEANKLALLGLSKAMTGSLILFGLLFGFLLGQQLVYIADEEQTPEQISVTELYYEGMAQPNFGSKLEEVLTEIEGD
;
A
#
# COMPACT_ATOMS: atom_id res chain seq x y z
N MET A 1 -14.64 38.18 -17.43
CA MET A 1 -14.88 37.86 -16.01
C MET A 1 -14.68 36.36 -15.90
N ASN A 2 -13.91 35.90 -14.92
CA ASN A 2 -13.36 34.53 -14.87
C ASN A 2 -14.45 33.46 -14.77
N ASP A 3 -14.64 32.72 -15.87
CA ASP A 3 -15.50 31.55 -16.02
C ASP A 3 -14.86 30.32 -15.36
N ASN A 4 -14.86 30.30 -14.02
CA ASN A 4 -14.64 29.05 -13.28
C ASN A 4 -15.68 28.97 -12.16
N ILE A 5 -16.94 29.17 -12.56
CA ILE A 5 -18.09 28.86 -11.72
C ILE A 5 -18.29 27.36 -11.88
N ASP A 6 -18.07 26.59 -10.81
CA ASP A 6 -18.35 25.16 -10.80
C ASP A 6 -19.82 24.93 -11.17
N HIS A 7 -20.07 24.45 -12.39
CA HIS A 7 -21.41 24.16 -12.88
C HIS A 7 -22.00 22.96 -12.14
N VAL A 8 -23.32 22.97 -11.94
CA VAL A 8 -24.05 21.90 -11.25
C VAL A 8 -24.68 20.88 -12.21
N ASP A 9 -24.22 20.85 -13.47
CA ASP A 9 -24.80 20.04 -14.54
C ASP A 9 -24.69 18.53 -14.22
N ASP A 10 -23.59 18.11 -13.58
CA ASP A 10 -23.34 16.73 -13.17
C ASP A 10 -24.36 16.20 -12.15
N TYR A 11 -25.00 17.09 -11.37
CA TYR A 11 -25.99 16.72 -10.35
C TYR A 11 -27.40 16.51 -10.90
N PHE A 12 -27.64 16.79 -12.19
CA PHE A 12 -29.00 16.79 -12.76
C PHE A 12 -29.71 15.44 -12.62
N LEU A 13 -29.03 14.33 -12.91
CA LEU A 13 -29.63 12.99 -12.85
C LEU A 13 -30.03 12.62 -11.42
N GLU A 14 -29.15 12.85 -10.45
CA GLU A 14 -29.45 12.54 -9.05
C GLU A 14 -30.52 13.49 -8.48
N TRP A 15 -30.53 14.76 -8.91
CA TRP A 15 -31.55 15.75 -8.54
C TRP A 15 -32.92 15.35 -9.08
N SER A 16 -33.03 15.04 -10.38
CA SER A 16 -34.28 14.63 -11.03
C SER A 16 -34.83 13.30 -10.51
N MET A 17 -33.97 12.40 -10.05
CA MET A 17 -34.39 11.15 -9.40
C MET A 17 -34.67 11.29 -7.89
N GLY A 18 -34.51 12.47 -7.31
CA GLY A 18 -34.70 12.72 -5.88
C GLY A 18 -33.68 12.01 -4.98
N ARG A 19 -32.51 11.64 -5.52
CA ARG A 19 -31.43 10.91 -4.81
C ARG A 19 -30.39 11.85 -4.18
N LEU A 20 -30.44 13.14 -4.48
CA LEU A 20 -29.59 14.13 -3.83
C LEU A 20 -29.93 14.25 -2.34
N ASP A 21 -28.89 14.28 -1.51
CA ASP A 21 -28.99 14.69 -0.10
C ASP A 21 -29.50 16.15 0.02
N ASP A 22 -30.23 16.45 1.09
CA ASP A 22 -30.93 17.72 1.25
C ASP A 22 -29.97 18.92 1.24
N LYS A 23 -28.77 18.78 1.80
CA LYS A 23 -27.75 19.83 1.79
C LYS A 23 -27.26 20.12 0.37
N LYS A 24 -27.03 19.08 -0.43
CA LYS A 24 -26.62 19.24 -1.83
C LYS A 24 -27.76 19.82 -2.66
N ARG A 25 -29.01 19.43 -2.37
CA ARG A 25 -30.18 19.91 -3.10
C ARG A 25 -30.32 21.42 -2.98
N GLN A 26 -30.17 21.95 -1.76
CA GLN A 26 -30.18 23.39 -1.51
C GLN A 26 -29.06 24.13 -2.25
N ILE A 27 -27.86 23.54 -2.34
CA ILE A 27 -26.74 24.12 -3.10
C ILE A 27 -27.09 24.20 -4.59
N VAL A 28 -27.64 23.12 -5.15
CA VAL A 28 -28.06 23.08 -6.56
C VAL A 28 -29.15 24.11 -6.81
N GLU A 29 -30.22 24.13 -6.00
CA GLU A 29 -31.32 25.09 -6.13
C GLU A 29 -30.82 26.54 -6.07
N HIS A 30 -29.98 26.86 -5.09
CA HIS A 30 -29.38 28.19 -4.99
C HIS A 30 -28.49 28.53 -6.19
N HIS A 31 -27.73 27.56 -6.72
CA HIS A 31 -26.92 27.77 -7.91
C HIS A 31 -27.79 28.03 -9.16
N LEU A 32 -28.92 27.35 -9.30
CA LEU A 32 -29.86 27.57 -10.41
C LEU A 32 -30.48 28.97 -10.38
N GLU A 33 -30.62 29.60 -9.22
CA GLU A 33 -31.05 31.00 -9.11
C GLU A 33 -29.98 31.98 -9.59
N MET A 34 -28.70 31.62 -9.46
CA MET A 34 -27.55 32.49 -9.72
C MET A 34 -26.93 32.30 -11.11
N CYS A 35 -27.07 31.10 -11.69
CA CYS A 35 -26.45 30.72 -12.96
C CYS A 35 -27.51 30.40 -14.03
N GLU A 36 -27.77 31.37 -14.92
CA GLU A 36 -28.75 31.24 -16.00
C GLU A 36 -28.44 30.05 -16.93
N HIS A 37 -27.16 29.74 -17.14
CA HIS A 37 -26.73 28.60 -17.95
C HIS A 37 -27.23 27.27 -17.37
N CYS A 38 -26.96 27.02 -16.09
CA CYS A 38 -27.40 25.80 -15.40
C CYS A 38 -28.93 25.75 -15.28
N ALA A 39 -29.60 26.87 -15.01
CA ALA A 39 -31.06 26.94 -15.00
C ALA A 39 -31.67 26.49 -16.33
N LYS A 40 -31.13 27.00 -17.45
CA LYS A 40 -31.58 26.64 -18.79
C LYS A 40 -31.31 25.17 -19.12
N TYR A 41 -30.16 24.64 -18.70
CA TYR A 41 -29.83 23.22 -18.85
C TYR A 41 -30.85 22.34 -18.12
N TYR A 42 -31.10 22.61 -16.84
CA TYR A 42 -32.06 21.86 -16.02
C TYR A 42 -33.47 21.90 -16.60
N HIS A 43 -33.96 23.08 -16.99
CA HIS A 43 -35.27 23.24 -17.62
C HIS A 43 -35.38 22.45 -18.94
N THR A 44 -34.35 22.50 -19.77
CA THR A 44 -34.33 21.79 -21.07
C THR A 44 -34.35 20.28 -20.85
N MET A 45 -33.51 19.78 -19.95
CA MET A 45 -33.45 18.35 -19.64
C MET A 45 -34.75 17.85 -19.00
N GLN A 46 -35.34 18.62 -18.08
CA GLN A 46 -36.64 18.30 -17.51
C GLN A 46 -37.74 18.22 -18.57
N THR A 47 -37.76 19.17 -19.52
CA THR A 47 -38.71 19.16 -20.64
C THR A 47 -38.58 17.90 -21.50
N ILE A 48 -37.34 17.46 -21.78
CA ILE A 48 -37.06 16.24 -22.55
C ILE A 48 -37.57 14.99 -21.81
N MET A 49 -37.38 14.95 -20.48
CA MET A 49 -37.79 13.82 -19.64
C MET A 49 -39.32 13.74 -19.48
N GLU A 50 -40.01 14.87 -19.34
CA GLU A 50 -41.47 14.92 -19.15
C GLU A 50 -42.26 14.69 -20.44
N HIS A 51 -41.71 15.15 -21.58
CA HIS A 51 -42.35 15.02 -22.89
C HIS A 51 -41.44 14.25 -23.85
N PRO A 52 -41.14 12.96 -23.57
CA PRO A 52 -40.42 12.15 -24.53
C PRO A 52 -41.26 12.13 -25.80
N LYS A 53 -40.70 12.60 -26.92
CA LYS A 53 -41.35 12.51 -28.24
C LYS A 53 -41.37 11.04 -28.67
N THR A 54 -42.19 10.25 -28.00
CA THR A 54 -42.35 8.81 -28.19
C THR A 54 -42.76 8.48 -29.61
N ASN A 55 -43.52 9.37 -30.24
CA ASN A 55 -43.95 9.25 -31.64
C ASN A 55 -42.81 9.43 -32.68
N GLN A 56 -41.62 9.87 -32.25
CA GLN A 56 -40.44 10.02 -33.12
C GLN A 56 -39.36 8.98 -32.83
N LEU A 57 -39.56 8.10 -31.84
CA LEU A 57 -38.59 7.05 -31.54
C LEU A 57 -38.70 5.95 -32.61
N PRO A 58 -37.60 5.53 -33.24
CA PRO A 58 -37.63 4.36 -34.11
C PRO A 58 -38.09 3.16 -33.28
N PHE A 59 -39.08 2.42 -33.80
CA PHE A 59 -39.47 1.14 -33.19
C PHE A 59 -38.25 0.21 -33.24
N LEU A 60 -37.62 0.00 -32.10
CA LEU A 60 -36.54 -0.96 -31.95
C LEU A 60 -37.14 -2.36 -32.12
N GLN A 61 -36.84 -2.99 -33.26
CA GLN A 61 -37.20 -4.38 -33.49
C GLN A 61 -36.46 -5.24 -32.46
N LYS A 62 -37.20 -6.11 -31.76
CA LYS A 62 -36.57 -7.04 -30.80
C LYS A 62 -35.60 -7.93 -31.57
N ASP A 63 -34.33 -7.84 -31.22
CA ASP A 63 -33.29 -8.69 -31.78
C ASP A 63 -33.44 -10.10 -31.22
N PRO A 64 -33.81 -11.10 -32.05
CA PRO A 64 -34.08 -12.46 -31.57
C PRO A 64 -32.82 -13.16 -31.03
N TYR A 65 -31.62 -12.66 -31.36
CA TYR A 65 -30.34 -13.24 -30.96
C TYR A 65 -29.67 -12.49 -29.81
N LEU A 66 -30.28 -11.42 -29.29
CA LEU A 66 -29.75 -10.68 -28.14
C LEU A 66 -29.56 -11.58 -26.91
N PRO A 67 -30.52 -12.45 -26.51
CA PRO A 67 -30.33 -13.32 -25.35
C PRO A 67 -29.18 -14.30 -25.54
N ALA A 68 -29.01 -14.83 -26.76
CA ALA A 68 -27.93 -15.75 -27.09
C ALA A 68 -26.56 -15.07 -27.00
N ARG A 69 -26.44 -13.83 -27.49
CA ARG A 69 -25.20 -13.03 -27.39
C ARG A 69 -24.85 -12.61 -25.98
N ILE A 70 -25.86 -12.26 -25.17
CA ILE A 70 -25.63 -11.95 -23.76
C ILE A 70 -25.14 -13.20 -23.03
N LYS A 71 -25.79 -14.35 -23.26
CA LYS A 71 -25.39 -15.63 -22.67
C LYS A 71 -23.95 -16.00 -23.03
N SER A 72 -23.58 -15.94 -24.31
CA SER A 72 -22.22 -16.28 -24.74
C SER A 72 -21.16 -15.37 -24.12
N LYS A 73 -21.45 -14.08 -23.95
CA LYS A 73 -20.52 -13.12 -23.34
C LYS A 73 -20.30 -13.40 -21.87
N VAL A 74 -21.37 -13.72 -21.13
CA VAL A 74 -21.28 -14.10 -19.71
C VAL A 74 -20.50 -15.40 -19.53
N GLU A 75 -20.73 -16.39 -20.38
CA GLU A 75 -20.00 -17.66 -20.34
C GLU A 75 -18.50 -17.45 -20.61
N SER A 76 -18.11 -16.63 -21.60
CA SER A 76 -16.70 -16.33 -21.87
C SER A 76 -16.01 -15.59 -20.73
N GLU A 77 -16.70 -14.65 -20.07
CA GLU A 77 -16.14 -13.89 -18.94
C GLU A 77 -15.98 -14.79 -17.69
N GLN A 78 -16.87 -15.77 -17.50
CA GLN A 78 -16.76 -16.75 -16.42
C GLN A 78 -15.59 -17.72 -16.63
N GLU A 79 -15.38 -18.21 -17.84
CA GLU A 79 -14.28 -19.11 -18.17
C GLU A 79 -12.90 -18.46 -17.94
N GLU A 80 -12.73 -17.19 -18.34
CA GLU A 80 -11.50 -16.44 -18.10
C GLU A 80 -11.24 -16.20 -16.60
N HIS A 81 -12.29 -15.94 -15.81
CA HIS A 81 -12.16 -15.75 -14.37
C HIS A 81 -11.85 -17.05 -13.61
N GLU A 82 -12.45 -18.18 -13.99
CA GLU A 82 -12.15 -19.48 -13.35
C GLU A 82 -10.72 -19.94 -13.64
N ALA A 83 -10.24 -19.78 -14.89
CA ALA A 83 -8.88 -20.13 -15.27
C ALA A 83 -7.84 -19.33 -14.46
N ASN A 84 -8.06 -18.02 -14.30
CA ASN A 84 -7.17 -17.16 -13.52
C ASN A 84 -7.22 -17.46 -12.02
N LYS A 85 -8.39 -17.81 -11.47
CA LYS A 85 -8.55 -18.15 -10.05
C LYS A 85 -7.81 -19.42 -9.67
N LEU A 86 -7.81 -20.44 -10.53
CA LEU A 86 -7.07 -21.69 -10.32
C LEU A 86 -5.55 -21.46 -10.37
N ALA A 87 -5.06 -20.65 -11.31
CA ALA A 87 -3.64 -20.29 -11.40
C ALA A 87 -3.16 -19.51 -10.15
N LEU A 88 -3.96 -18.56 -9.67
CA LEU A 88 -3.62 -17.72 -8.52
C LEU A 88 -3.65 -18.50 -7.19
N LEU A 89 -4.61 -19.43 -7.04
CA LEU A 89 -4.65 -20.36 -5.91
C LEU A 89 -3.44 -21.31 -5.88
N GLY A 90 -2.98 -21.80 -7.03
CA GLY A 90 -1.76 -22.61 -7.12
C GLY A 90 -0.50 -21.84 -6.72
N LEU A 91 -0.37 -20.60 -7.18
CA LEU A 91 0.79 -19.76 -6.92
C LEU A 91 0.89 -19.32 -5.44
N SER A 92 -0.26 -19.00 -4.82
CA SER A 92 -0.30 -18.61 -3.41
C SER A 92 0.15 -19.72 -2.47
N LYS A 93 -0.23 -20.98 -2.74
CA LYS A 93 0.20 -22.13 -1.93
C LYS A 93 1.70 -22.41 -2.04
N ALA A 94 2.28 -22.21 -3.22
CA ALA A 94 3.72 -22.36 -3.43
C ALA A 94 4.53 -21.29 -2.66
N MET A 95 4.05 -20.04 -2.66
CA MET A 95 4.68 -18.94 -1.92
C MET A 95 4.68 -19.17 -0.40
N THR A 96 3.57 -19.63 0.18
CA THR A 96 3.47 -19.89 1.63
C THR A 96 4.43 -21.00 2.06
N GLY A 97 4.57 -22.07 1.27
CA GLY A 97 5.53 -23.15 1.55
C GLY A 97 6.98 -22.67 1.53
N SER A 98 7.34 -21.81 0.56
CA SER A 98 8.67 -21.21 0.47
C SER A 98 9.00 -20.34 1.68
N LEU A 99 8.06 -19.50 2.13
CA LEU A 99 8.23 -18.63 3.31
C LEU A 99 8.47 -19.43 4.60
N ILE A 100 7.74 -20.53 4.80
CA ILE A 100 7.93 -21.40 5.96
C ILE A 100 9.32 -22.05 5.91
N LEU A 101 9.74 -22.55 4.74
CA LEU A 101 11.06 -23.15 4.55
C LEU A 101 12.18 -22.13 4.83
N PHE A 102 12.04 -20.91 4.32
CA PHE A 102 12.97 -19.81 4.58
C PHE A 102 13.02 -19.45 6.06
N GLY A 103 11.87 -19.36 6.73
CA GLY A 103 11.80 -19.10 8.17
C GLY A 103 12.50 -20.17 9.00
N LEU A 104 12.33 -21.45 8.65
CA LEU A 104 13.02 -22.57 9.30
C LEU A 104 14.53 -22.50 9.09
N LEU A 105 14.99 -22.21 7.87
CA LEU A 105 16.41 -22.05 7.56
C LEU A 105 17.02 -20.87 8.32
N PHE A 106 16.34 -19.73 8.33
CA PHE A 106 16.79 -18.52 9.04
C PHE A 106 16.83 -18.75 10.55
N GLY A 107 15.80 -19.40 11.10
CA GLY A 107 15.75 -19.78 12.51
C GLY A 107 16.88 -20.73 12.90
N PHE A 108 17.19 -21.72 12.06
CA PHE A 108 18.31 -22.63 12.28
C PHE A 108 19.66 -21.89 12.27
N LEU A 109 19.86 -20.98 11.31
CA LEU A 109 21.09 -20.16 11.20
C LEU A 109 21.30 -19.25 12.40
N LEU A 110 20.24 -18.57 12.87
CA LEU A 110 20.27 -17.76 14.08
C LEU A 110 20.50 -18.60 15.34
N GLY A 111 19.89 -19.79 15.41
CA GLY A 111 20.09 -20.72 16.53
C GLY A 111 21.54 -21.19 16.67
N GLN A 112 22.24 -21.45 15.55
CA GLN A 112 23.65 -21.82 15.58
C GLN A 112 24.55 -20.68 16.11
N GLN A 113 24.25 -19.42 15.76
CA GLN A 113 25.02 -18.28 16.29
C GLN A 113 24.79 -18.09 17.80
N LEU A 114 23.56 -18.28 18.29
CA LEU A 114 23.28 -18.22 19.73
C LEU A 114 23.99 -19.33 20.51
N VAL A 115 24.09 -20.54 19.96
CA VAL A 115 24.85 -21.64 20.60
C VAL A 115 26.35 -21.33 20.57
N TYR A 116 26.88 -20.77 19.48
CA TYR A 116 28.29 -20.37 19.40
C TYR A 116 28.63 -19.26 20.40
N ILE A 117 27.77 -18.25 20.52
CA ILE A 117 27.95 -17.15 21.47
C ILE A 117 27.73 -17.62 22.92
N ALA A 118 26.82 -18.57 23.16
CA ALA A 118 26.61 -19.15 24.49
C ALA A 118 27.76 -20.06 24.95
N ASP A 119 28.48 -20.71 24.02
CA ASP A 119 29.74 -21.41 24.33
C ASP A 119 30.90 -20.42 24.52
N GLU A 120 30.87 -19.26 23.85
CA GLU A 120 31.88 -18.20 23.97
C GLU A 120 31.67 -17.30 25.22
N GLU A 121 30.47 -17.26 25.81
CA GLU A 121 30.17 -16.57 27.07
C GLU A 121 30.47 -17.39 28.34
N GLN A 122 30.99 -18.62 28.22
CA GLN A 122 31.47 -19.43 29.36
C GLN A 122 33.00 -19.41 29.58
N THR A 123 33.73 -18.44 29.04
CA THR A 123 35.09 -18.13 29.52
C THR A 123 35.36 -16.62 29.69
N PRO A 124 34.66 -15.91 30.59
CA PRO A 124 35.29 -14.79 31.26
C PRO A 124 36.31 -15.36 32.26
N GLU A 125 37.55 -14.87 32.20
CA GLU A 125 38.64 -15.10 33.18
C GLU A 125 39.38 -16.44 33.11
N GLN A 126 40.22 -16.60 32.08
CA GLN A 126 41.57 -17.11 32.35
C GLN A 126 42.60 -16.54 31.36
N ILE A 127 42.54 -15.23 31.09
CA ILE A 127 43.77 -14.53 30.72
C ILE A 127 44.61 -14.55 32.00
N SER A 128 45.60 -15.44 32.03
CA SER A 128 46.46 -15.58 33.21
C SER A 128 47.05 -14.20 33.50
N VAL A 129 46.96 -13.73 34.74
CA VAL A 129 47.55 -12.44 35.17
C VAL A 129 49.01 -12.33 34.73
N THR A 130 49.69 -13.48 34.60
CA THR A 130 51.00 -13.64 33.99
C THR A 130 51.11 -13.11 32.57
N GLU A 131 50.16 -13.40 31.67
CA GLU A 131 50.23 -13.00 30.26
C GLU A 131 50.07 -11.48 30.09
N LEU A 132 49.12 -10.88 30.81
CA LEU A 132 48.97 -9.41 30.91
C LEU A 132 50.18 -8.73 31.54
N TYR A 133 50.81 -9.35 32.55
CA TYR A 133 52.02 -8.84 33.18
C TYR A 133 53.22 -8.86 32.23
N TYR A 134 53.40 -9.96 31.48
CA TYR A 134 54.50 -10.07 30.52
C TYR A 134 54.29 -9.19 29.29
N GLU A 135 53.05 -8.99 28.82
CA GLU A 135 52.75 -8.11 27.70
C GLU A 135 52.97 -6.62 28.06
N GLY A 136 52.64 -6.20 29.28
CA GLY A 136 52.95 -4.85 29.77
C GLY A 136 54.46 -4.59 29.93
N MET A 137 55.21 -5.60 30.39
CA MET A 137 56.66 -5.53 30.57
C MET A 137 57.46 -5.66 29.25
N ALA A 138 56.89 -6.31 28.23
CA ALA A 138 57.54 -6.53 26.94
C ALA A 138 57.44 -5.31 25.99
N GLN A 139 56.76 -4.23 26.40
CA GLN A 139 56.68 -3.03 25.58
C GLN A 139 58.09 -2.43 25.35
N PRO A 140 58.50 -2.19 24.09
CA PRO A 140 59.76 -1.51 23.80
C PRO A 140 59.72 -0.11 24.42
N ASN A 141 60.74 0.23 25.21
CA ASN A 141 60.89 1.46 26.00
C ASN A 141 60.21 1.48 27.39
N PHE A 142 59.77 0.34 27.94
CA PHE A 142 59.32 0.30 29.34
C PHE A 142 60.44 0.69 30.32
N GLY A 143 61.66 0.17 30.11
CA GLY A 143 62.81 0.44 30.98
C GLY A 143 63.20 1.91 31.06
N SER A 144 63.17 2.65 29.94
CA SER A 144 63.51 4.08 29.92
C SER A 144 62.49 4.95 30.64
N LYS A 145 61.19 4.59 30.57
CA LYS A 145 60.13 5.30 31.30
C LYS A 145 60.20 5.03 32.81
N LEU A 146 60.62 3.83 33.21
CA LEU A 146 60.76 3.48 34.61
C LEU A 146 61.94 4.23 35.26
N GLU A 147 63.04 4.42 34.52
CA GLU A 147 64.19 5.22 34.95
C GLU A 147 63.83 6.72 35.06
N GLU A 148 63.00 7.24 34.16
CA GLU A 148 62.45 8.61 34.23
C GLU A 148 61.59 8.83 35.48
N VAL A 149 60.69 7.89 35.80
CA VAL A 149 59.85 7.99 37.00
C VAL A 149 60.66 7.85 38.29
N LEU A 150 61.67 6.96 38.31
CA LEU A 150 62.52 6.80 39.49
C LEU A 150 63.38 8.05 39.76
N THR A 151 63.92 8.67 38.71
CA THR A 151 64.71 9.91 38.85
C THR A 151 63.85 11.11 39.25
N GLU A 152 62.58 11.16 38.88
CA GLU A 152 61.64 12.19 39.33
C GLU A 152 61.27 12.05 40.82
N ILE A 153 61.21 10.82 41.36
CA ILE A 153 60.93 10.57 42.79
C ILE A 153 62.16 10.81 43.67
N GLU A 154 63.36 10.58 43.16
CA GLU A 154 64.63 10.77 43.91
C GLU A 154 65.13 12.23 43.86
N GLY A 155 64.48 13.08 43.04
CA GLY A 155 64.83 14.48 42.82
C GLY A 155 64.06 15.52 43.67
N ASP A 156 63.16 15.09 44.55
CA ASP A 156 62.38 15.89 45.51
C ASP A 156 62.69 15.47 46.97
#